data_AF-A0A7J5XTI4-F1
#
_entry.id   AF-A0A7J5XTI4-F1
#
_cell.length_a   1.000
_cell.length_b   1.000
_cell.length_c   1.000
_cell.angle_alpha   90.00
_cell.angle_beta   90.00
_cell.angle_gamma   90.00
#
_symmetry.space_group_name_H-M   'P 1'
#
loop_
_entity.id
_entity.type
_entity.pdbx_description
1 polymer ?
#
loop_
_entity_poly.entity_id
_entity_poly.type
_entity_poly.pdbx_seq_one_letter_code
_entity_poly.pdbx_strand_id
1 'polypeptide(L)'
;MATPAASRVLFSEAVRQVLLSWPVLQIAVDNGFGGVYGTQKADWMVDVVQQFFHDNADLQRGEVEDFLSDIMNQEFNTVVEDGSLPQMFSQWQQGALQTLRNTIDSLSQKKSERAKSDEDEEDEEPQVMECEPSAPSVSRKADPPEEEDGWTVVKKK
;
A
#
# COMPACT_ATOMS: atom_id res chain seq x y z
N MET A 1 22.82 -9.71 -11.11
CA MET A 1 22.60 -10.13 -9.72
C MET A 1 22.45 -8.87 -8.90
N ALA A 2 21.23 -8.48 -8.51
CA ALA A 2 21.10 -7.51 -7.42
C ALA A 2 21.65 -8.23 -6.19
N THR A 3 22.75 -7.72 -5.64
CA THR A 3 23.33 -8.32 -4.44
C THR A 3 22.28 -8.27 -3.33
N PRO A 4 22.13 -9.31 -2.49
CA PRO A 4 21.17 -9.29 -1.37
C PRO A 4 21.33 -8.07 -0.44
N ALA A 5 22.52 -7.45 -0.43
CA ALA A 5 22.77 -6.18 0.23
C ALA A 5 21.97 -5.00 -0.35
N ALA A 6 21.77 -4.94 -1.67
CA ALA A 6 21.07 -3.83 -2.32
C ALA A 6 19.55 -3.89 -2.06
N SER A 7 18.95 -5.10 -2.12
CA SER A 7 17.55 -5.30 -1.74
C SER A 7 17.29 -4.98 -0.27
N ARG A 8 18.26 -5.28 0.61
CA ARG A 8 18.17 -4.97 2.03
C ARG A 8 18.18 -3.46 2.30
N VAL A 9 19.07 -2.72 1.63
CA VAL A 9 19.13 -1.25 1.75
C VAL A 9 17.83 -0.59 1.24
N LEU A 10 17.29 -1.08 0.12
CA LEU A 10 16.02 -0.57 -0.41
C LEU A 10 14.84 -0.86 0.53
N PHE A 11 14.82 -2.04 1.15
CA PHE A 11 13.82 -2.38 2.16
C PHE A 11 13.93 -1.47 3.39
N SER A 12 15.14 -1.29 3.92
CA SER A 12 15.42 -0.37 5.04
C SER A 12 14.92 1.06 4.75
N GLU A 13 15.23 1.59 3.58
CA GLU A 13 14.78 2.93 3.18
C GLU A 13 13.26 2.99 3.02
N ALA A 14 12.64 1.95 2.45
CA ALA A 14 11.17 1.89 2.34
C ALA A 14 10.49 1.83 3.72
N VAL A 15 11.03 1.06 4.66
CA VAL A 15 10.53 0.99 6.05
C VAL A 15 10.62 2.35 6.72
N ARG A 16 11.78 3.00 6.59
CA ARG A 16 12.03 4.34 7.10
C ARG A 16 11.04 5.36 6.54
N GLN A 17 10.87 5.42 5.23
CA GLN A 17 9.98 6.37 4.58
C GLN A 17 8.52 6.18 5.02
N VAL A 18 8.04 4.94 5.07
CA VAL A 18 6.65 4.66 5.46
C VAL A 18 6.41 5.05 6.92
N LEU A 19 7.28 4.67 7.86
CA LEU A 19 7.14 5.05 9.27
C LEU A 19 7.18 6.56 9.46
N LEU A 20 8.15 7.23 8.85
CA LEU A 20 8.27 8.69 8.97
C LEU A 20 7.11 9.41 8.27
N SER A 21 6.51 8.83 7.22
CA SER A 21 5.31 9.38 6.58
C SER A 21 4.01 9.01 7.28
N TRP A 22 4.04 8.14 8.29
CA TRP A 22 2.84 7.67 8.98
C TRP A 22 2.22 8.80 9.79
N PRO A 23 0.99 9.25 9.48
CA PRO A 23 0.41 10.44 10.10
C PRO A 23 0.29 10.33 11.63
N VAL A 24 0.00 9.15 12.16
CA VAL A 24 -0.13 8.94 13.60
C VAL A 24 1.19 9.21 14.33
N LEU A 25 2.31 8.74 13.77
CA LEU A 25 3.64 9.01 14.35
C LEU A 25 3.99 10.49 14.26
N GLN A 26 3.72 11.15 13.12
CA GLN A 26 3.95 12.59 12.97
C GLN A 26 3.16 13.41 13.99
N ILE A 27 1.86 13.13 14.12
CA ILE A 27 0.98 13.78 15.10
C ILE A 27 1.50 13.52 16.52
N ALA A 28 1.93 12.31 16.84
CA ALA A 28 2.45 12.00 18.18
C ALA A 28 3.75 12.76 18.51
N VAL A 29 4.63 12.95 17.52
CA VAL A 29 5.85 13.76 17.67
C VAL A 29 5.51 15.25 17.79
N ASP A 30 4.65 15.77 16.91
CA ASP A 30 4.26 17.19 16.89
C ASP A 30 3.52 17.62 18.16
N ASN A 31 2.67 16.75 18.70
CA ASN A 31 1.96 17.00 19.96
C ASN A 31 2.82 16.74 21.20
N GLY A 32 4.08 16.30 21.02
CA GLY A 32 5.02 16.06 22.11
C GLY A 32 4.69 14.82 22.96
N PHE A 33 3.93 13.86 22.44
CA PHE A 33 3.57 12.65 23.18
C PHE A 33 4.78 11.72 23.43
N GLY A 34 5.84 11.84 22.62
CA GLY A 34 7.14 11.20 22.88
C GLY A 34 8.08 12.00 23.81
N GLY A 35 7.61 13.11 24.38
CA GLY A 35 8.41 14.03 25.20
C GLY A 35 9.52 14.73 24.41
N VAL A 36 10.55 15.23 25.10
CA VAL A 36 11.67 15.96 24.48
C VAL A 36 12.48 15.14 23.47
N TYR A 37 12.29 13.81 23.48
CA TYR A 37 12.98 12.87 22.61
C TYR A 37 12.06 12.30 21.51
N GLY A 38 10.85 12.83 21.30
CA GLY A 38 9.89 12.26 20.34
C GLY A 38 10.47 12.01 18.95
N THR A 39 11.23 12.96 18.39
CA THR A 39 11.91 12.78 17.10
C THR A 39 12.99 11.70 17.13
N GLN A 40 13.73 11.59 18.22
CA GLN A 40 14.79 10.57 18.37
C GLN A 40 14.18 9.18 18.55
N LYS A 41 13.06 9.09 19.28
CA LYS A 41 12.27 7.86 19.38
C LYS A 41 11.71 7.43 18.03
N ALA A 42 11.25 8.38 17.20
CA ALA A 42 10.76 8.06 15.86
C ALA A 42 11.86 7.48 14.96
N ASP A 43 13.08 8.01 15.04
CA ASP A 43 14.23 7.45 14.30
C ASP A 43 14.64 6.08 14.87
N TRP A 44 14.72 5.94 16.20
CA TRP A 44 14.98 4.66 16.87
C TRP A 44 13.96 3.57 16.51
N MET A 45 12.69 3.95 16.41
CA MET A 45 11.59 3.05 16.03
C MET A 45 11.79 2.48 14.64
N VAL A 46 12.37 3.24 13.70
CA VAL A 46 12.72 2.76 12.36
C VAL A 46 13.76 1.65 12.43
N ASP A 47 14.79 1.77 13.26
CA ASP A 47 15.80 0.72 13.45
C ASP A 47 15.20 -0.53 14.09
N VAL A 48 14.38 -0.35 15.13
CA VAL A 48 13.73 -1.45 15.86
C VAL A 48 12.76 -2.23 14.96
N VAL A 49 11.95 -1.54 14.16
CA VAL A 49 11.04 -2.18 13.22
C VAL A 49 11.82 -2.93 12.14
N GLN A 50 12.89 -2.34 11.59
CA GLN A 50 13.76 -3.06 10.64
C GLN A 50 14.38 -4.32 11.24
N GLN A 51 14.84 -4.24 12.49
CA GLN A 51 15.37 -5.39 13.20
C GLN A 51 14.28 -6.46 13.40
N PHE A 52 13.07 -6.06 13.79
CA PHE A 52 11.93 -6.97 13.94
C PHE A 52 11.63 -7.75 12.65
N PHE A 53 11.67 -7.09 11.49
CA PHE A 53 11.54 -7.75 10.18
C PHE A 53 12.72 -8.65 9.81
N HIS A 54 13.90 -8.42 10.38
CA HIS A 54 15.08 -9.26 10.15
C HIS A 54 15.11 -10.50 11.03
N ASP A 55 14.68 -10.36 12.29
CA ASP A 55 14.72 -11.43 13.27
C ASP A 55 13.54 -12.40 13.12
N ASN A 56 12.42 -11.94 12.51
CA ASN A 56 11.23 -12.74 12.29
C ASN A 56 10.97 -12.97 10.79
N ALA A 57 10.93 -14.24 10.38
CA ALA A 57 10.46 -14.62 9.06
C ALA A 57 8.93 -14.75 9.05
N ASP A 58 8.30 -14.49 7.89
CA ASP A 58 6.87 -14.72 7.66
C ASP A 58 5.91 -13.91 8.58
N LEU A 59 6.31 -12.69 8.93
CA LEU A 59 5.48 -11.78 9.75
C LEU A 59 4.10 -11.56 9.14
N GLN A 60 3.07 -11.87 9.93
CA GLN A 60 1.70 -11.60 9.58
C GLN A 60 1.35 -10.15 9.89
N ARG A 61 0.31 -9.66 9.20
CA ARG A 61 -0.24 -8.31 9.42
C ARG A 61 -0.46 -8.05 10.90
N GLY A 62 -1.21 -8.92 11.58
CA GLY A 62 -1.57 -8.74 12.99
C GLY A 62 -0.35 -8.65 13.93
N GLU A 63 0.75 -9.35 13.62
CA GLU A 63 1.97 -9.30 14.43
C GLU A 63 2.67 -7.94 14.30
N VAL A 64 2.74 -7.40 13.08
CA VAL A 64 3.30 -6.07 12.84
C VAL A 64 2.41 -4.98 13.44
N GLU A 65 1.08 -5.12 13.33
CA GLU A 65 0.13 -4.19 13.93
C GLU A 65 0.25 -4.16 15.45
N ASP A 66 0.28 -5.32 16.10
CA ASP A 66 0.39 -5.44 17.56
C ASP A 66 1.72 -4.85 18.07
N PHE A 67 2.82 -5.20 17.40
CA PHE A 67 4.15 -4.66 17.71
C PHE A 67 4.20 -3.13 17.58
N LEU A 68 3.62 -2.60 16.51
CA LEU A 68 3.62 -1.18 16.24
C LEU A 68 2.71 -0.40 17.19
N SER A 69 1.56 -0.99 17.54
CA SER A 69 0.63 -0.47 18.55
C SER A 69 1.29 -0.41 19.93
N ASP A 70 2.03 -1.46 20.30
CA ASP A 70 2.76 -1.51 21.57
C ASP A 70 3.82 -0.40 21.67
N ILE A 71 4.61 -0.18 20.61
CA ILE A 71 5.57 0.93 20.56
C ILE A 71 4.86 2.28 20.68
N MET A 72 3.78 2.51 19.93
CA MET A 72 3.04 3.78 20.00
C MET A 72 2.48 4.05 21.40
N ASN A 73 2.00 3.00 22.07
CA ASN A 73 1.47 3.11 23.42
C ASN A 73 2.58 3.34 24.46
N GLN A 74 3.68 2.59 24.40
CA GLN A 74 4.76 2.67 25.38
C GLN A 74 5.63 3.92 25.21
N GLU A 75 6.00 4.25 23.96
CA GLU A 75 7.00 5.29 23.69
C GLU A 75 6.39 6.66 23.43
N PHE A 76 5.19 6.68 22.87
CA PHE A 76 4.47 7.89 22.48
C PHE A 76 3.14 8.05 23.22
N ASN A 77 2.84 7.23 24.24
CA ASN A 77 1.60 7.33 25.04
C ASN A 77 0.33 7.50 24.15
N THR A 78 0.32 6.80 23.01
CA THR A 78 -0.69 6.94 21.95
C THR A 78 -1.30 5.59 21.66
N VAL A 79 -2.62 5.48 21.78
CA VAL A 79 -3.37 4.29 21.38
C VAL A 79 -3.82 4.45 19.94
N VAL A 80 -3.50 3.48 19.09
CA VAL A 80 -3.77 3.52 17.65
C VAL A 80 -4.93 2.58 17.30
N GLU A 81 -6.12 3.15 17.08
CA GLU A 81 -7.35 2.42 16.71
C GLU A 81 -8.00 2.93 15.41
N ASP A 82 -7.31 3.79 14.65
CA ASP A 82 -7.89 4.42 13.46
C ASP A 82 -7.90 3.52 12.21
N GLY A 83 -7.29 2.34 12.29
CA GLY A 83 -7.12 1.45 11.15
C GLY A 83 -6.01 1.88 10.18
N SER A 84 -5.15 2.85 10.53
CA SER A 84 -3.97 3.17 9.71
C SER A 84 -2.92 2.06 9.72
N LEU A 85 -2.87 1.25 10.79
CA LEU A 85 -1.96 0.11 10.92
C LEU A 85 -2.08 -0.90 9.75
N PRO A 86 -3.28 -1.45 9.44
CA PRO A 86 -3.44 -2.35 8.29
C PRO A 86 -3.13 -1.68 6.95
N GLN A 87 -3.42 -0.38 6.84
CA GLN A 87 -3.17 0.37 5.60
C GLN A 87 -1.68 0.54 5.33
N MET A 88 -0.88 0.90 6.35
CA MET A 88 0.57 1.02 6.18
C MET A 88 1.20 -0.32 5.85
N PHE A 89 0.74 -1.39 6.49
CA PHE A 89 1.26 -2.73 6.21
C PHE A 89 1.00 -3.16 4.76
N SER A 90 -0.18 -2.84 4.23
CA SER A 90 -0.50 -3.06 2.81
C SER A 90 0.44 -2.26 1.89
N GLN A 91 0.74 -1.01 2.24
CA GLN A 91 1.62 -0.16 1.47
C GLN A 91 3.07 -0.66 1.48
N TRP A 92 3.52 -1.22 2.61
CA TRP A 92 4.80 -1.92 2.70
C TRP A 92 4.88 -3.15 1.80
N GLN A 93 3.87 -4.01 1.83
CA GLN A 93 3.85 -5.20 0.98
C GLN A 93 3.85 -4.83 -0.51
N GLN A 94 3.07 -3.83 -0.90
CA GLN A 94 3.04 -3.33 -2.28
C GLN A 94 4.40 -2.77 -2.71
N GLY A 95 5.03 -1.94 -1.87
CA GLY A 95 6.37 -1.39 -2.14
C GLY A 95 7.45 -2.48 -2.29
N ALA A 96 7.40 -3.51 -1.45
CA ALA A 96 8.30 -4.66 -1.57
C ALA A 96 8.06 -5.46 -2.88
N LEU A 97 6.79 -5.67 -3.25
CA LEU A 97 6.42 -6.36 -4.49
C LEU A 97 6.83 -5.58 -5.75
N GLN A 98 6.64 -4.26 -5.77
CA GLN A 98 7.12 -3.40 -6.86
C GLN A 98 8.64 -3.46 -7.00
N THR A 99 9.37 -3.44 -5.88
CA THR A 99 10.83 -3.55 -5.87
C THR A 99 11.30 -4.91 -6.42
N LEU A 100 10.61 -5.99 -6.03
CA LEU A 100 10.88 -7.33 -6.56
C LEU A 100 10.60 -7.41 -8.08
N ARG A 101 9.47 -6.87 -8.53
CA ARG A 101 9.08 -6.80 -9.95
C ARG A 101 10.13 -6.09 -10.78
N ASN A 102 10.58 -4.91 -10.34
CA ASN A 102 11.64 -4.13 -11.00
C ASN A 102 12.97 -4.90 -11.06
N THR A 103 13.29 -5.63 -10.00
CA THR A 103 14.50 -6.47 -9.96
C THR A 103 14.43 -7.61 -10.97
N ILE A 104 13.29 -8.30 -11.08
CA ILE A 104 13.07 -9.38 -12.05
C ILE A 104 13.16 -8.85 -13.48
N ASP A 105 12.52 -7.72 -13.78
CA ASP A 105 12.55 -7.08 -15.10
C ASP A 105 13.99 -6.75 -15.53
N SER A 106 14.77 -6.14 -14.62
CA SER A 106 16.18 -5.84 -14.86
C SER A 106 17.05 -7.07 -15.14
N LEU A 107 16.72 -8.22 -14.53
CA LEU A 107 17.43 -9.49 -14.74
C LEU A 107 17.01 -10.16 -16.05
N SER A 108 15.73 -10.04 -16.44
CA SER A 108 15.20 -10.52 -17.71
C SER A 108 15.84 -9.78 -18.88
N GLN A 109 15.88 -8.45 -18.83
CA GLN A 109 16.49 -7.64 -19.88
C GLN A 109 17.99 -7.88 -20.03
N LYS A 110 18.74 -8.05 -18.91
CA LYS A 110 20.18 -8.40 -18.95
C LYS A 110 20.49 -9.77 -19.53
N LYS A 111 19.50 -10.66 -19.66
CA LYS A 111 19.67 -11.97 -20.33
C LYS A 111 19.44 -11.90 -21.83
N SER A 112 18.88 -10.80 -22.35
CA SER A 112 18.45 -10.67 -23.75
C SER A 112 19.50 -10.08 -24.70
N GLU A 113 20.70 -9.71 -24.23
CA GLU A 113 21.79 -9.21 -25.12
C GLU A 113 22.63 -10.33 -25.76
N ARG A 114 22.18 -11.59 -25.70
CA ARG A 114 22.79 -12.72 -26.43
C ARG A 114 21.76 -13.59 -27.13
N ALA A 115 20.96 -13.01 -28.01
CA ALA A 115 20.43 -13.71 -29.17
C ALA A 115 20.04 -12.68 -30.22
N LYS A 116 20.33 -13.02 -31.47
CA LYS A 116 20.40 -12.16 -32.65
C LYS A 116 19.20 -12.46 -33.55
N SER A 117 18.79 -11.42 -34.29
CA SER A 117 18.15 -11.46 -35.61
C SER A 117 16.63 -11.69 -35.74
N ASP A 118 16.06 -10.72 -36.47
CA ASP A 118 15.18 -10.85 -37.65
C ASP A 118 13.66 -11.05 -37.50
N GLU A 119 12.96 -10.08 -38.11
CA GLU A 119 11.69 -10.17 -38.88
C GLU A 119 10.40 -10.52 -38.12
N ASP A 120 9.19 -10.12 -38.51
CA ASP A 120 8.54 -9.00 -39.20
C ASP A 120 7.01 -9.32 -39.03
N GLU A 121 6.16 -8.40 -39.47
CA GLU A 121 4.75 -8.55 -39.83
C GLU A 121 3.60 -8.40 -38.80
N GLU A 122 2.73 -7.50 -39.25
CA GLU A 122 1.39 -7.03 -38.85
C GLU A 122 0.38 -8.22 -38.77
N ASP A 123 -0.81 -8.14 -38.17
CA ASP A 123 -1.96 -7.41 -38.72
C ASP A 123 -3.26 -7.83 -37.99
N GLU A 124 -4.22 -6.89 -37.95
CA GLU A 124 -5.69 -6.97 -37.89
C GLU A 124 -6.51 -7.53 -36.67
N GLU A 125 -7.20 -6.58 -36.01
CA GLU A 125 -8.62 -6.68 -35.55
C GLU A 125 -9.57 -6.58 -36.77
N PRO A 126 -10.90 -6.90 -36.76
CA PRO A 126 -11.87 -6.72 -35.66
C PRO A 126 -13.08 -7.71 -35.65
N GLN A 127 -14.16 -7.31 -34.97
CA GLN A 127 -15.60 -7.37 -35.34
C GLN A 127 -16.59 -8.40 -34.73
N VAL A 128 -17.53 -7.82 -33.96
CA VAL A 128 -19.00 -7.99 -33.90
C VAL A 128 -19.64 -9.33 -33.49
N MET A 129 -20.55 -9.29 -32.51
CA MET A 129 -21.99 -9.55 -32.75
C MET A 129 -22.82 -9.39 -31.46
N GLU A 130 -23.76 -8.45 -31.50
CA GLU A 130 -24.94 -8.42 -30.63
C GLU A 130 -25.84 -9.62 -30.91
N CYS A 131 -26.54 -10.13 -29.89
CA CYS A 131 -27.88 -10.69 -30.04
C CYS A 131 -28.55 -10.82 -28.65
N GLU A 132 -29.42 -9.87 -28.33
CA GLU A 132 -30.60 -10.15 -27.51
C GLU A 132 -31.63 -10.88 -28.40
N PRO A 133 -32.49 -11.77 -27.86
CA PRO A 133 -33.82 -11.27 -27.46
C PRO A 133 -34.49 -12.01 -26.27
N SER A 134 -35.16 -11.20 -25.44
CA SER A 134 -36.51 -11.35 -24.86
C SER A 134 -36.94 -12.60 -24.03
N ALA A 135 -37.46 -12.26 -22.84
CA ALA A 135 -38.12 -13.07 -21.80
C ALA A 135 -39.52 -13.64 -22.18
N PRO A 136 -40.25 -14.37 -21.30
CA PRO A 136 -41.10 -13.69 -20.29
C PRO A 136 -41.42 -14.43 -18.96
N SER A 137 -42.00 -13.65 -18.03
CA SER A 137 -42.91 -13.99 -16.90
C SER A 137 -42.34 -14.67 -15.64
N VAL A 138 -42.72 -14.35 -14.40
CA VAL A 138 -43.57 -13.33 -13.73
C VAL A 138 -43.28 -13.51 -12.22
N SER A 139 -43.06 -12.51 -11.35
CA SER A 139 -44.09 -11.89 -10.51
C SER A 139 -43.44 -11.02 -9.41
N ARG A 140 -43.91 -9.76 -9.34
CA ARG A 140 -44.20 -8.92 -8.14
C ARG A 140 -43.04 -8.32 -7.31
N LYS A 141 -42.82 -7.01 -7.46
CA LYS A 141 -43.40 -5.94 -6.61
C LYS A 141 -42.99 -4.55 -7.14
N ALA A 142 -43.81 -3.55 -6.82
CA ALA A 142 -43.84 -2.21 -7.39
C ALA A 142 -42.83 -1.20 -6.79
N ASP A 143 -42.27 -0.34 -7.66
CA ASP A 143 -41.88 1.11 -7.64
C ASP A 143 -41.87 1.95 -6.33
N PRO A 144 -41.18 3.14 -6.23
CA PRO A 144 -40.43 3.94 -7.25
C PRO A 144 -39.08 4.57 -6.69
N PRO A 145 -38.53 5.74 -7.14
CA PRO A 145 -37.17 5.91 -7.66
C PRO A 145 -36.15 6.62 -6.74
N GLU A 146 -34.87 6.50 -7.10
CA GLU A 146 -33.75 7.34 -6.67
C GLU A 146 -33.94 8.80 -7.09
N GLU A 147 -33.91 9.75 -6.15
CA GLU A 147 -33.16 11.01 -6.32
C GLU A 147 -33.06 11.79 -4.98
N GLU A 148 -31.88 11.73 -4.35
CA GLU A 148 -31.44 12.73 -3.36
C GLU A 148 -30.13 13.36 -3.84
N ASP A 149 -30.24 14.23 -4.84
CA ASP A 149 -29.23 15.24 -5.15
C ASP A 149 -29.32 16.33 -4.05
N GLY A 150 -28.65 16.05 -2.94
CA GLY A 150 -28.60 16.88 -1.74
C GLY A 150 -27.68 18.09 -1.86
N TRP A 151 -27.94 18.99 -2.81
CA TRP A 151 -27.33 20.33 -2.83
C TRP A 151 -28.39 21.42 -2.63
N THR A 152 -28.39 22.04 -1.44
CA THR A 152 -29.25 23.20 -1.15
C THR A 152 -28.55 24.50 -1.52
N VAL A 153 -29.07 25.20 -2.52
CA VAL A 153 -28.63 26.55 -2.93
C VAL A 153 -29.17 27.60 -1.94
N VAL A 154 -28.30 28.24 -1.17
CA VAL A 154 -28.62 29.41 -0.35
C VAL A 154 -28.70 30.68 -1.21
N LYS A 155 -29.88 31.31 -1.28
CA LYS A 155 -30.04 32.67 -1.83
C LYS A 155 -29.95 33.70 -0.70
N LYS A 156 -29.02 34.64 -0.83
CA LYS A 156 -28.81 35.77 0.07
C LYS A 156 -29.76 36.92 -0.33
N LYS A 157 -30.53 37.44 0.62
CA LYS A 157 -31.18 38.76 0.52
C LYS A 157 -31.15 39.45 1.86
#